data_AF-A0A3P7W7R4-F1
#
_entry.id   AF-A0A3P7W7R4-F1
#
_cell.length_a   1.000
_cell.length_b   1.000
_cell.length_c   1.000
_cell.angle_alpha   90.00
_cell.angle_beta   90.00
_cell.angle_gamma   90.00
#
_symmetry.space_group_name_H-M   'P 1'
#
loop_
_entity.id
_entity.type
_entity.pdbx_description
1 polymer ?
#
loop_
_entity_poly.entity_id
_entity_poly.type
_entity_poly.pdbx_seq_one_letter_code
_entity_poly.pdbx_strand_id
1 'polypeptide(L)'
;MLGENEERRWTLHAILRATLQLASRPNQLLLINYLYKHTWPYAHEMGNRAAQLVDLLSYYLPRFLSKDELITVYKEAVATINSALYTLEKSRSSVIFEKLCEFIGSPDISVLSKSPCLICSDSDHPMEQLKLSAIKLDSRFTTSAQMIKLMGHFEVARIIIRLSEIKRTKMVKRFRFYYCNKILESAIDLKNRPELWEKAADVKVNKGDTEIDVQLPIPVVTCNVVLEMAEFYDTNTAGAADAPEFVHCPRCSTSVTP
;
A
#
# COMPACT_ATOMS: atom_id res chain seq x y z
N MET A 1 -5.48 10.51 -12.62
CA MET A 1 -6.42 9.88 -13.57
C MET A 1 -6.31 10.36 -15.04
N LEU A 2 -6.18 11.65 -15.37
CA LEU A 2 -5.64 12.10 -16.67
C LEU A 2 -4.34 12.87 -16.39
N GLY A 3 -3.21 12.17 -16.21
CA GLY A 3 -1.95 12.87 -15.92
C GLY A 3 -0.82 12.09 -15.27
N GLU A 4 -0.99 10.84 -14.82
CA GLU A 4 0.11 10.15 -14.10
C GLU A 4 1.36 9.89 -14.96
N ASN A 5 1.24 9.96 -16.30
CA ASN A 5 2.40 9.92 -17.17
C ASN A 5 2.15 10.71 -18.47
N GLU A 6 2.37 12.02 -18.39
CA GLU A 6 2.20 12.96 -19.49
C GLU A 6 3.05 12.57 -20.72
N GLU A 7 4.25 12.04 -20.49
CA GLU A 7 5.14 11.53 -21.53
C GLU A 7 4.51 10.34 -22.28
N ARG A 8 3.96 9.34 -21.55
CA ARG A 8 3.26 8.20 -22.17
C ARG A 8 2.02 8.65 -22.95
N ARG A 9 1.26 9.61 -22.40
CA ARG A 9 0.09 10.18 -23.09
C ARG A 9 0.49 10.75 -24.45
N TRP A 10 1.47 11.65 -24.48
CA TRP A 10 1.92 12.27 -25.72
C TRP A 10 2.59 11.28 -26.67
N THR A 11 3.30 10.28 -26.14
CA THR A 11 3.89 9.20 -26.94
C THR A 11 2.81 8.40 -27.67
N LEU A 12 1.74 7.99 -26.99
CA LEU A 12 0.63 7.26 -27.60
C LEU A 12 -0.09 8.10 -28.67
N HIS A 13 -0.34 9.38 -28.39
CA HIS A 13 -0.88 10.31 -29.38
C HIS A 13 0.05 10.46 -30.60
N ALA A 14 1.36 10.57 -30.38
CA ALA A 14 2.34 10.68 -31.45
C ALA A 14 2.35 9.43 -32.35
N ILE A 15 2.36 8.24 -31.76
CA ILE A 15 2.31 6.96 -32.48
C ILE A 15 1.01 6.84 -33.28
N LEU A 16 -0.14 7.08 -32.65
CA LEU A 16 -1.43 6.95 -33.33
C LEU A 16 -1.56 7.98 -34.46
N ARG A 17 -1.14 9.23 -34.23
CA ARG A 17 -1.13 10.26 -35.25
C ARG A 17 -0.23 9.89 -36.43
N ALA A 18 1.00 9.45 -36.19
CA ALA A 18 1.93 9.05 -37.24
C ALA A 18 1.39 7.86 -38.04
N THR A 19 0.83 6.87 -37.35
CA THR A 19 0.19 5.69 -37.99
C THR A 19 -0.97 6.12 -38.87
N LEU A 20 -1.85 7.01 -38.39
CA LEU A 20 -2.99 7.52 -39.18
C LEU A 20 -2.53 8.36 -40.37
N GLN A 21 -1.48 9.17 -40.23
CA GLN A 21 -0.93 9.99 -41.32
C GLN A 21 -0.35 9.15 -42.46
N LEU A 22 0.26 8.01 -42.13
CA LEU A 22 0.84 7.08 -43.11
C LEU A 22 -0.19 6.10 -43.70
N ALA A 23 -1.36 5.97 -43.06
CA ALA A 23 -2.41 5.07 -43.49
C ALA A 23 -3.34 5.68 -44.55
N SER A 24 -3.81 4.84 -45.49
CA SER A 24 -4.89 5.19 -46.41
C SER A 24 -6.22 5.40 -45.68
N ARG A 25 -7.16 6.16 -46.27
CA ARG A 25 -8.46 6.46 -45.66
C ARG A 25 -9.23 5.19 -45.19
N PRO A 26 -9.30 4.09 -45.96
CA PRO A 26 -9.91 2.84 -45.47
C PRO A 26 -9.22 2.27 -44.24
N ASN A 27 -7.88 2.30 -44.20
CA ASN A 27 -7.09 1.77 -43.08
C ASN A 27 -7.20 2.65 -41.83
N GLN A 28 -7.32 3.97 -41.99
CA GLN A 28 -7.61 4.88 -40.89
C GLN A 28 -8.95 4.54 -40.22
N LEU A 29 -10.00 4.34 -41.04
CA LEU A 29 -11.33 3.96 -40.54
C LEU A 29 -11.31 2.58 -39.88
N LEU A 30 -10.57 1.62 -40.44
CA LEU A 30 -10.40 0.29 -39.86
C LEU A 30 -9.75 0.37 -38.47
N LEU A 31 -8.65 1.13 -38.34
CA LEU A 31 -7.94 1.28 -37.08
C LEU A 31 -8.81 1.94 -35.99
N ILE A 32 -9.51 3.02 -36.33
CA ILE A 32 -10.38 3.73 -35.39
C ILE A 32 -11.57 2.87 -34.98
N ASN A 33 -12.19 2.17 -35.93
CA ASN A 33 -13.25 1.21 -35.63
C ASN A 33 -12.74 0.05 -34.77
N TYR A 34 -11.50 -0.39 -34.95
CA TYR A 34 -10.93 -1.44 -34.11
C TYR A 34 -10.71 -0.97 -32.66
N LEU A 35 -10.15 0.23 -32.49
CA LEU A 35 -9.97 0.82 -31.15
C LEU A 35 -11.31 0.98 -30.42
N TYR A 36 -12.35 1.44 -31.12
CA TYR A 36 -13.67 1.62 -30.51
C TYR A 36 -14.48 0.32 -30.37
N LYS A 37 -14.61 -0.52 -31.39
CA LYS A 37 -15.49 -1.70 -31.33
C LYS A 37 -14.86 -2.89 -30.62
N HIS A 38 -13.53 -3.04 -30.73
CA HIS A 38 -12.83 -4.20 -30.20
C HIS A 38 -12.03 -3.90 -28.95
N THR A 39 -11.44 -2.71 -28.81
CA THR A 39 -10.57 -2.40 -27.65
C THR A 39 -11.36 -1.76 -26.50
N TRP A 40 -12.27 -0.82 -26.80
CA TRP A 40 -13.10 -0.14 -25.79
C TRP A 40 -13.89 -1.08 -24.87
N PRO A 41 -14.50 -2.19 -25.34
CA PRO A 41 -15.22 -3.08 -24.44
C PRO A 41 -14.36 -3.66 -23.32
N TYR A 42 -13.04 -3.85 -23.54
CA TYR A 42 -12.10 -4.33 -22.53
C TYR A 42 -11.59 -3.23 -21.59
N ALA A 43 -11.98 -1.97 -21.79
CA ALA A 43 -11.52 -0.85 -20.96
C ALA A 43 -11.81 -1.06 -19.47
N HIS A 44 -12.90 -1.74 -19.13
CA HIS A 44 -13.25 -2.05 -17.73
C HIS A 44 -12.23 -2.99 -17.05
N GLU A 45 -11.53 -3.83 -17.80
CA GLU A 45 -10.50 -4.74 -17.29
C GLU A 45 -9.12 -4.05 -17.20
N MET A 46 -8.93 -2.94 -17.93
CA MET A 46 -7.64 -2.24 -18.02
C MET A 46 -7.37 -1.27 -16.87
N GLY A 47 -8.36 -1.00 -16.02
CA GLY A 47 -8.23 -0.12 -14.86
C GLY A 47 -7.82 1.31 -15.20
N ASN A 48 -6.91 1.90 -14.41
CA ASN A 48 -6.41 3.27 -14.64
C ASN A 48 -5.80 3.46 -16.05
N ARG A 49 -5.28 2.39 -16.67
CA ARG A 49 -4.72 2.43 -18.03
C ARG A 49 -5.78 2.71 -19.10
N ALA A 50 -7.05 2.41 -18.82
CA ALA A 50 -8.16 2.72 -19.72
C ALA A 50 -8.29 4.22 -20.00
N ALA A 51 -7.85 5.09 -19.06
CA ALA A 51 -7.92 6.53 -19.22
C ALA A 51 -7.17 7.02 -20.49
N GLN A 52 -6.06 6.36 -20.85
CA GLN A 52 -5.33 6.69 -22.07
C GLN A 52 -6.11 6.30 -23.33
N LEU A 53 -6.81 5.17 -23.31
CA LEU A 53 -7.69 4.76 -24.41
C LEU A 53 -8.86 5.72 -24.58
N VAL A 54 -9.48 6.17 -23.48
CA VAL A 54 -10.54 7.19 -23.49
C VAL A 54 -10.03 8.50 -24.10
N ASP A 55 -8.85 8.96 -23.70
CA ASP A 55 -8.24 10.19 -24.21
C ASP A 55 -7.97 10.11 -25.72
N LEU A 56 -7.43 8.99 -26.21
CA LEU A 56 -7.24 8.77 -27.65
C LEU A 56 -8.59 8.74 -28.38
N LEU A 57 -9.56 7.94 -27.92
CA LEU A 57 -10.85 7.81 -28.58
C LEU A 57 -11.60 9.15 -28.64
N SER A 58 -11.65 9.89 -27.53
CA SER A 58 -12.31 11.20 -27.48
C SER A 58 -11.68 12.23 -28.42
N TYR A 59 -10.36 12.17 -28.62
CA TYR A 59 -9.65 13.08 -29.54
C TYR A 59 -9.84 12.70 -31.02
N TYR A 60 -9.77 11.41 -31.36
CA TYR A 60 -9.75 10.96 -32.75
C TYR A 60 -11.14 10.63 -33.31
N LEU A 61 -12.07 10.05 -32.54
CA LEU A 61 -13.40 9.64 -33.04
C LEU A 61 -14.15 10.77 -33.77
N PRO A 62 -14.15 12.04 -33.30
CA PRO A 62 -14.84 13.13 -33.99
C PRO A 62 -14.33 13.43 -35.40
N ARG A 63 -13.13 12.97 -35.75
CA ARG A 63 -12.50 13.17 -37.07
C ARG A 63 -12.88 12.08 -38.09
N PHE A 64 -13.47 10.99 -37.63
CA PHE A 64 -13.72 9.80 -38.43
C PHE A 64 -15.20 9.39 -38.45
N LEU A 65 -15.95 9.72 -37.40
CA LEU A 65 -17.36 9.41 -37.28
C LEU A 65 -18.25 10.60 -37.70
N SER A 66 -19.43 10.28 -38.22
CA SER A 66 -20.50 11.24 -38.43
C SER A 66 -21.10 11.72 -37.11
N LYS A 67 -21.90 12.80 -37.18
CA LYS A 67 -22.58 13.36 -36.02
C LYS A 67 -23.51 12.35 -35.33
N ASP A 68 -24.25 11.56 -36.12
CA ASP A 68 -25.21 10.59 -35.59
C ASP A 68 -24.50 9.40 -34.91
N GLU A 69 -23.37 8.96 -35.49
CA GLU A 69 -22.52 7.93 -34.88
C GLU A 69 -21.90 8.41 -33.56
N LEU A 70 -21.40 9.65 -33.50
CA LEU A 70 -20.88 10.24 -32.26
C LEU A 70 -21.96 10.34 -31.18
N ILE A 71 -23.18 10.77 -31.53
CA ILE A 71 -24.30 10.81 -30.59
C ILE A 71 -24.58 9.42 -30.01
N THR A 72 -24.47 8.38 -30.82
CA THR A 72 -24.65 6.99 -30.38
C THR A 72 -23.57 6.59 -29.39
N VAL A 73 -22.30 6.88 -29.70
CA VAL A 73 -21.16 6.60 -28.82
C VAL A 73 -21.33 7.29 -27.46
N TYR A 74 -21.70 8.57 -27.45
CA TYR A 74 -21.91 9.29 -26.19
C TYR A 74 -23.08 8.73 -25.37
N LYS A 75 -24.17 8.31 -26.03
CA LYS A 75 -25.30 7.67 -25.34
C LYS A 75 -24.90 6.35 -24.69
N GLU A 76 -24.13 5.52 -25.38
CA GLU A 76 -23.60 4.27 -24.84
C GLU A 76 -22.68 4.53 -23.63
N ALA A 77 -21.75 5.47 -23.74
CA ALA A 77 -20.86 5.83 -22.64
C ALA A 77 -21.62 6.32 -21.39
N VAL A 78 -22.63 7.18 -21.58
CA VAL A 78 -23.49 7.64 -20.48
C VAL A 78 -24.27 6.49 -19.85
N ALA A 79 -24.80 5.57 -20.66
CA ALA A 79 -25.50 4.39 -20.16
C ALA A 79 -24.57 3.49 -19.31
N THR A 80 -23.33 3.27 -19.75
CA THR A 80 -22.31 2.54 -18.98
C THR A 80 -22.01 3.22 -17.65
N ILE A 81 -21.81 4.55 -17.65
CA ILE A 81 -21.54 5.32 -16.42
C ILE A 81 -22.71 5.21 -15.44
N ASN A 82 -23.96 5.37 -15.91
CA ASN A 82 -25.14 5.26 -15.06
C ASN A 82 -25.29 3.85 -14.44
N SER A 83 -25.01 2.80 -15.22
CA SER A 83 -25.02 1.42 -14.73
C SER A 83 -23.95 1.17 -13.67
N ALA A 84 -22.74 1.71 -13.87
CA ALA A 84 -21.65 1.63 -12.91
C ALA A 84 -21.99 2.40 -11.61
N LEU A 85 -22.53 3.61 -11.71
CA LEU A 85 -22.95 4.42 -10.55
C LEU A 85 -24.00 3.70 -9.71
N TYR A 86 -25.04 3.15 -10.34
CA TYR A 86 -26.05 2.36 -9.65
C TYR A 86 -25.44 1.18 -8.87
N THR A 87 -24.48 0.48 -9.48
CA THR A 87 -23.79 -0.63 -8.83
C THR A 87 -22.96 -0.16 -7.62
N LEU A 88 -22.24 0.96 -7.77
CA LEU A 88 -21.46 1.56 -6.69
C LEU A 88 -22.33 2.00 -5.51
N GLU A 89 -23.43 2.71 -5.76
CA GLU A 89 -24.38 3.15 -4.73
C GLU A 89 -25.01 1.97 -3.98
N LYS A 90 -25.38 0.91 -4.71
CA LYS A 90 -25.89 -0.32 -4.11
C LYS A 90 -24.83 -1.05 -3.27
N SER A 91 -23.57 -1.04 -3.70
CA SER A 91 -22.48 -1.67 -2.94
C SER A 91 -22.12 -0.91 -1.66
N ARG A 92 -22.16 0.44 -1.69
CA ARG A 92 -21.96 1.29 -0.50
C ARG A 92 -23.04 1.12 0.56
N SER A 93 -24.27 0.89 0.14
CA SER A 93 -25.40 0.63 1.04
C SER A 93 -25.47 -0.82 1.53
N SER A 94 -24.46 -1.66 1.22
CA SER A 94 -24.42 -3.00 1.77
C SER A 94 -24.04 -2.95 3.25
N VAL A 95 -24.75 -3.72 4.08
CA VAL A 95 -24.44 -3.92 5.51
C VAL A 95 -22.99 -4.39 5.70
N ILE A 96 -22.42 -5.09 4.72
CA ILE A 96 -21.03 -5.52 4.74
C ILE A 96 -20.09 -4.31 4.61
N PHE A 97 -20.36 -3.38 3.69
CA PHE A 97 -19.56 -2.15 3.55
C PHE A 97 -19.62 -1.30 4.81
N GLU A 98 -20.81 -1.09 5.38
CA GLU A 98 -20.99 -0.33 6.62
C GLU A 98 -20.18 -0.94 7.78
N LYS A 99 -20.28 -2.27 7.97
CA LYS A 99 -19.48 -2.98 8.98
C LYS A 99 -17.99 -2.90 8.70
N LEU A 100 -17.57 -3.04 7.44
CA LEU A 100 -16.16 -2.87 7.08
C LEU A 100 -15.69 -1.46 7.42
N CYS A 101 -16.50 -0.43 7.18
CA CYS A 101 -16.14 0.93 7.58
C CYS A 101 -15.91 1.07 9.10
N GLU A 102 -16.69 0.39 9.92
CA GLU A 102 -16.50 0.39 11.39
C GLU A 102 -15.17 -0.25 11.82
N PHE A 103 -14.72 -1.31 11.13
CA PHE A 103 -13.51 -2.05 11.51
C PHE A 103 -12.23 -1.55 10.83
N ILE A 104 -12.32 -1.11 9.58
CA ILE A 104 -11.16 -0.75 8.74
C ILE A 104 -11.23 0.70 8.21
N GLY A 105 -12.20 1.50 8.69
CA GLY A 105 -12.30 2.93 8.40
C GLY A 105 -12.99 3.23 7.08
N SER A 106 -12.23 3.58 6.05
CA SER A 106 -12.75 3.89 4.71
C SER A 106 -12.16 2.90 3.69
N PRO A 107 -12.66 1.65 3.64
CA PRO A 107 -12.17 0.68 2.68
C PRO A 107 -12.42 1.12 1.25
N ASP A 108 -11.48 0.82 0.38
CA ASP A 108 -11.72 0.92 -1.06
C ASP A 108 -12.89 -0.01 -1.42
N ILE A 109 -13.84 0.52 -2.20
CA ILE A 109 -14.99 -0.24 -2.67
C ILE A 109 -14.60 -1.39 -3.59
N SER A 110 -13.38 -1.35 -4.15
CA SER A 110 -12.77 -2.46 -4.88
C SER A 110 -12.68 -3.76 -4.06
N VAL A 111 -12.64 -3.66 -2.72
CA VAL A 111 -12.66 -4.82 -1.80
C VAL A 111 -13.96 -5.62 -1.89
N LEU A 112 -15.05 -5.00 -2.35
CA LEU A 112 -16.34 -5.67 -2.59
C LEU A 112 -16.50 -6.19 -4.02
N SER A 113 -15.53 -5.93 -4.91
CA SER A 113 -15.56 -6.42 -6.27
C SER A 113 -15.34 -7.93 -6.31
N LYS A 114 -16.12 -8.64 -7.13
CA LYS A 114 -15.92 -10.08 -7.40
C LYS A 114 -14.67 -10.36 -8.23
N SER A 115 -14.08 -9.34 -8.84
CA SER A 115 -12.88 -9.40 -9.66
C SER A 115 -12.01 -8.19 -9.31
N PRO A 116 -11.18 -8.27 -8.25
CA PRO A 116 -10.25 -7.20 -7.91
C PRO A 116 -9.24 -7.05 -9.04
N CYS A 117 -9.20 -5.86 -9.64
CA CYS A 117 -8.20 -5.56 -10.65
C CYS A 117 -6.93 -5.08 -9.94
N LEU A 118 -5.86 -5.87 -10.02
CA LEU A 118 -4.57 -5.54 -9.41
C LEU A 118 -3.98 -4.21 -9.94
N ILE A 119 -4.38 -3.80 -11.16
CA ILE A 119 -3.98 -2.52 -11.76
C ILE A 119 -4.82 -1.36 -11.19
N CYS A 120 -6.09 -1.58 -10.84
CA CYS A 120 -6.93 -0.57 -10.18
C CYS A 120 -6.61 -0.40 -8.69
N SER A 121 -6.17 -1.47 -8.04
CA SER A 121 -5.76 -1.46 -6.63
C SER A 121 -4.33 -0.95 -6.44
N ASP A 122 -3.60 -0.69 -7.52
CA ASP A 122 -2.31 -0.02 -7.47
C ASP A 122 -2.56 1.46 -7.15
N SER A 123 -2.45 1.79 -5.87
CA SER A 123 -2.58 3.14 -5.36
C SER A 123 -1.38 3.96 -5.87
N ASP A 124 -1.59 4.77 -6.92
CA ASP A 124 -0.62 5.75 -7.45
C ASP A 124 -0.32 6.91 -6.46
N HIS A 125 -0.73 6.80 -5.19
CA HIS A 125 -0.40 7.81 -4.19
C HIS A 125 1.10 7.74 -3.90
N PRO A 126 1.83 8.88 -4.02
CA PRO A 126 3.23 8.90 -3.64
C PRO A 126 3.34 8.54 -2.16
N MET A 127 4.18 7.54 -1.86
CA MET A 127 4.43 7.14 -0.48
C MET A 127 4.96 8.32 0.32
N GLU A 128 4.17 8.82 1.26
CA GLU A 128 4.58 9.90 2.15
C GLU A 128 5.42 9.34 3.30
N GLN A 129 6.61 9.90 3.50
CA GLN A 129 7.45 9.54 4.64
C GLN A 129 7.08 10.38 5.86
N LEU A 130 6.31 9.79 6.78
CA LEU A 130 5.93 10.43 8.04
C LEU A 130 6.89 10.05 9.17
N LYS A 131 7.36 11.04 9.93
CA LYS A 131 8.05 10.77 11.19
C LYS A 131 7.06 10.23 12.21
N LEU A 132 7.40 9.12 12.86
CA LEU A 132 6.55 8.51 13.88
C LEU A 132 6.10 9.50 14.97
N SER A 133 6.96 10.45 15.36
CA SER A 133 6.63 11.48 16.35
C SER A 133 5.47 12.40 15.94
N ALA A 134 5.20 12.56 14.65
CA ALA A 134 4.14 13.43 14.14
C ALA A 134 2.76 12.74 14.15
N ILE A 135 2.74 11.41 14.13
CA ILE A 135 1.52 10.59 14.03
C ILE A 135 1.24 9.76 15.29
N LYS A 136 2.13 9.86 16.30
CA LYS A 136 2.03 9.13 17.56
C LYS A 136 1.14 9.87 18.55
N LEU A 137 0.15 9.17 19.09
CA LEU A 137 -0.71 9.66 20.17
C LEU A 137 -0.20 9.23 21.55
N ASP A 138 0.11 7.94 21.72
CA ASP A 138 0.59 7.37 22.98
C ASP A 138 1.62 6.27 22.69
N SER A 139 2.55 6.04 23.63
CA SER A 139 3.54 4.96 23.50
C SER A 139 3.94 4.35 24.83
N ARG A 140 4.21 3.04 24.82
CA ARG A 140 4.82 2.29 25.91
C ARG A 140 6.01 1.52 25.40
N PHE A 141 6.98 1.31 26.27
CA PHE A 141 8.23 0.66 25.93
C PHE A 141 8.49 -0.50 26.90
N THR A 142 9.06 -1.56 26.38
CA THR A 142 9.67 -2.64 27.16
C THR A 142 11.16 -2.71 26.82
N THR A 143 11.86 -3.70 27.37
CA THR A 143 13.26 -3.95 27.05
C THR A 143 13.48 -4.38 25.60
N SER A 144 12.47 -4.95 24.94
CA SER A 144 12.55 -5.52 23.60
C SER A 144 11.49 -5.00 22.63
N ALA A 145 10.54 -4.17 23.05
CA ALA A 145 9.47 -3.70 22.16
C ALA A 145 9.02 -2.26 22.43
N GLN A 146 8.50 -1.61 21.40
CA GLN A 146 7.78 -0.34 21.48
C GLN A 146 6.34 -0.55 21.03
N MET A 147 5.38 -0.29 21.91
CA MET A 147 3.94 -0.33 21.62
C MET A 147 3.45 1.10 21.41
N ILE A 148 2.84 1.38 20.26
CA ILE A 148 2.50 2.73 19.85
C ILE A 148 1.05 2.78 19.39
N LYS A 149 0.29 3.73 19.96
CA LYS A 149 -1.02 4.13 19.47
C LYS A 149 -0.86 5.35 18.58
N LEU A 150 -1.43 5.29 17.39
CA LEU A 150 -1.39 6.36 16.41
C LEU A 150 -2.55 7.34 16.63
N MET A 151 -2.43 8.55 16.08
CA MET A 151 -3.47 9.59 16.15
C MET A 151 -4.70 9.28 15.28
N GLY A 152 -4.61 8.24 14.43
CA GLY A 152 -5.66 7.81 13.52
C GLY A 152 -5.25 6.52 12.81
N HIS A 153 -5.98 6.16 11.76
CA HIS A 153 -5.63 5.04 10.89
C HIS A 153 -4.62 5.50 9.83
N PHE A 154 -3.59 4.70 9.64
CA PHE A 154 -2.57 4.91 8.63
C PHE A 154 -2.42 3.64 7.81
N GLU A 155 -2.28 3.78 6.49
CA GLU A 155 -1.83 2.72 5.62
C GLU A 155 -0.29 2.68 5.65
N VAL A 156 0.25 1.59 6.16
CA VAL A 156 1.69 1.40 6.32
C VAL A 156 2.19 0.46 5.24
N ALA A 157 3.02 0.96 4.34
CA ALA A 157 3.64 0.17 3.27
C ALA A 157 5.15 -0.05 3.49
N ARG A 158 5.83 0.85 4.22
CA ARG A 158 7.27 0.78 4.49
C ARG A 158 7.59 1.32 5.87
N ILE A 159 8.57 0.72 6.54
CA ILE A 159 9.04 1.13 7.87
C ILE A 159 10.55 1.25 7.83
N ILE A 160 11.06 2.40 8.28
CA ILE A 160 12.49 2.68 8.36
C ILE A 160 12.83 3.01 9.81
N ILE A 161 13.68 2.20 10.43
CA ILE A 161 14.14 2.37 11.81
C ILE A 161 15.64 2.62 11.81
N ARG A 162 16.05 3.78 12.30
CA ARG A 162 17.47 4.09 12.53
C ARG A 162 17.90 3.57 13.88
N LEU A 163 18.94 2.74 13.90
CA LEU A 163 19.54 2.18 15.10
C LEU A 163 20.61 3.16 15.62
N SER A 164 20.19 4.13 16.44
CA SER A 164 21.09 5.08 17.12
C SER A 164 21.70 4.46 18.39
N GLU A 165 22.98 4.75 18.66
CA GLU A 165 23.73 4.23 19.82
C GLU A 165 23.73 2.70 19.93
N ILE A 166 24.25 2.02 18.90
CA ILE A 166 24.59 0.59 19.00
C ILE A 166 25.71 0.48 20.05
N LYS A 167 25.35 0.35 21.33
CA LYS A 167 26.27 -0.20 22.32
C LYS A 167 26.68 -1.55 21.74
N ARG A 168 27.98 -1.75 21.45
CA ARG A 168 28.55 -2.97 20.86
C ARG A 168 28.03 -4.26 21.52
N THR A 169 27.52 -4.15 22.75
CA THR A 169 26.97 -5.21 23.59
C THR A 169 25.50 -5.59 23.36
N LYS A 170 24.71 -4.89 22.52
CA LYS A 170 23.29 -5.25 22.23
C LYS A 170 22.90 -4.96 20.78
N MET A 171 23.44 -5.74 19.86
CA MET A 171 23.09 -5.64 18.44
C MET A 171 21.82 -6.45 18.16
N VAL A 172 20.83 -5.84 17.51
CA VAL A 172 19.60 -6.54 17.10
C VAL A 172 19.94 -7.55 16.00
N LYS A 173 19.45 -8.77 16.16
CA LYS A 173 19.59 -9.87 15.18
C LYS A 173 18.30 -10.10 14.41
N ARG A 174 17.15 -9.90 15.05
CA ARG A 174 15.84 -10.12 14.43
C ARG A 174 14.85 -9.06 14.88
N PHE A 175 14.21 -8.42 13.92
CA PHE A 175 13.18 -7.41 14.12
C PHE A 175 11.84 -7.93 13.61
N ARG A 176 10.77 -7.67 14.36
CA ARG A 176 9.41 -7.99 13.96
C ARG A 176 8.52 -6.78 14.05
N PHE A 177 7.69 -6.63 13.04
CA PHE A 177 6.67 -5.59 12.97
C PHE A 177 5.30 -6.22 13.14
N TYR A 178 4.54 -5.73 14.10
CA TYR A 178 3.15 -6.08 14.30
C TYR A 178 2.26 -4.86 14.23
N TYR A 179 1.00 -5.09 13.89
CA TYR A 179 -0.02 -4.07 13.82
C TYR A 179 -1.29 -4.54 14.56
N CYS A 180 -2.13 -3.59 14.95
CA CYS A 180 -3.45 -3.86 15.51
C CYS A 180 -4.41 -2.75 15.05
N ASN A 181 -5.36 -3.10 14.18
CA ASN A 181 -6.33 -2.16 13.64
C ASN A 181 -7.61 -2.07 14.50
N LYS A 182 -7.47 -2.10 15.83
CA LYS A 182 -8.58 -1.91 16.76
C LYS A 182 -8.37 -0.62 17.55
N ILE A 183 -9.44 0.14 17.75
CA ILE A 183 -9.36 1.33 18.60
C ILE A 183 -9.16 0.87 20.05
N LEU A 184 -8.03 1.27 20.64
CA LEU A 184 -7.68 1.00 22.03
C LEU A 184 -7.71 2.30 22.83
N GLU A 185 -7.88 2.23 24.14
CA GLU A 185 -7.87 3.43 24.97
C GLU A 185 -6.44 3.95 25.13
N SER A 186 -5.47 3.06 25.38
CA SER A 186 -4.06 3.41 25.54
C SER A 186 -3.12 2.37 24.92
N ALA A 187 -1.88 2.80 24.65
CA ALA A 187 -0.80 1.88 24.23
C ALA A 187 -0.49 0.80 25.29
N ILE A 188 -0.97 0.93 26.54
CA ILE A 188 -0.83 -0.13 27.55
C ILE A 188 -1.67 -1.37 27.20
N ASP A 189 -2.79 -1.22 26.51
CA ASP A 189 -3.64 -2.33 26.11
C ASP A 189 -2.90 -3.26 25.16
N LEU A 190 -2.09 -2.70 24.25
CA LEU A 190 -1.20 -3.46 23.38
C LEU A 190 -0.24 -4.33 24.19
N LYS A 191 0.35 -3.79 25.28
CA LYS A 191 1.27 -4.55 26.13
C LYS A 191 0.56 -5.70 26.86
N ASN A 192 -0.65 -5.46 27.35
CA ASN A 192 -1.37 -6.42 28.18
C ASN A 192 -2.13 -7.48 27.36
N ARG A 193 -2.34 -7.23 26.06
CA ARG A 193 -3.13 -8.07 25.15
C ARG A 193 -2.36 -8.40 23.86
N PRO A 194 -1.27 -9.18 23.94
CA PRO A 194 -0.46 -9.54 22.78
C PRO A 194 -1.22 -10.36 21.73
N GLU A 195 -2.33 -11.00 22.09
CA GLU A 195 -3.24 -11.70 21.17
C GLU A 195 -3.91 -10.78 20.15
N LEU A 196 -3.88 -9.46 20.36
CA LEU A 196 -4.39 -8.48 19.40
C LEU A 196 -3.37 -8.14 18.30
N TRP A 197 -2.13 -8.60 18.42
CA TRP A 197 -1.05 -8.26 17.49
C TRP A 197 -1.09 -9.18 16.28
N GLU A 198 -1.15 -8.60 15.10
CA GLU A 198 -0.98 -9.32 13.84
C GLU A 198 0.40 -9.04 13.27
N LYS A 199 1.13 -10.08 12.87
CA LYS A 199 2.50 -9.96 12.37
C LYS A 199 2.49 -9.56 10.89
N ALA A 200 3.08 -8.41 10.58
CA ALA A 200 3.23 -7.93 9.20
C ALA A 200 4.64 -8.17 8.64
N ALA A 201 5.68 -8.19 9.48
CA ALA A 201 7.03 -8.50 9.02
C ALA A 201 7.88 -9.21 10.09
N ASP A 202 8.83 -10.01 9.62
CA ASP A 202 9.85 -10.68 10.42
C ASP A 202 11.16 -10.71 9.63
N VAL A 203 12.12 -9.89 10.03
CA VAL A 203 13.35 -9.63 9.28
C VAL A 203 14.59 -9.90 10.12
N LYS A 204 15.62 -10.45 9.47
CA LYS A 204 16.94 -10.61 10.05
C LYS A 204 17.75 -9.33 9.83
N VAL A 205 18.42 -8.88 10.88
CA VAL A 205 19.30 -7.70 10.88
C VAL A 205 20.73 -8.18 10.93
N ASN A 206 21.60 -7.68 10.05
CA ASN A 206 22.99 -8.08 10.02
C ASN A 206 23.79 -7.36 11.10
N LYS A 207 24.92 -7.97 11.50
CA LYS A 207 25.85 -7.32 12.43
C LYS A 207 26.42 -6.07 11.77
N GLY A 208 26.13 -4.91 12.33
CA GLY A 208 26.69 -3.62 11.93
C GLY A 208 25.70 -2.72 11.21
N ASP A 209 24.52 -3.23 10.87
CA ASP A 209 23.46 -2.43 10.25
C ASP A 209 23.07 -1.28 11.18
N THR A 210 23.02 -0.07 10.62
CA THR A 210 22.60 1.15 11.33
C THR A 210 21.14 1.52 11.04
N GLU A 211 20.51 0.81 10.11
CA GLU A 211 19.14 1.05 9.67
C GLU A 211 18.46 -0.29 9.38
N ILE A 212 17.19 -0.40 9.78
CA ILE A 212 16.30 -1.48 9.40
C ILE A 212 15.26 -0.87 8.46
N ASP A 213 15.27 -1.33 7.20
CA ASP A 213 14.35 -0.89 6.15
C ASP A 213 13.47 -2.06 5.72
N VAL A 214 12.18 -1.98 6.05
CA VAL A 214 11.19 -3.04 5.79
C VAL A 214 10.13 -2.52 4.85
N GLN A 215 10.12 -3.03 3.62
CA GLN A 215 9.02 -2.87 2.68
C GLN A 215 8.02 -4.03 2.86
N LEU A 216 6.75 -3.72 3.09
CA LEU A 216 5.71 -4.74 3.18
C LEU A 216 5.28 -5.16 1.77
N PRO A 217 5.02 -6.46 1.54
CA PRO A 217 4.51 -6.94 0.25
C PRO A 217 3.08 -6.46 -0.01
N ILE A 218 2.31 -6.24 1.05
CA ILE A 218 0.95 -5.70 1.02
C ILE A 218 0.88 -4.63 2.12
N PRO A 219 0.48 -3.39 1.82
CA PRO A 219 0.27 -2.37 2.84
C PRO A 219 -0.77 -2.81 3.87
N VAL A 220 -0.56 -2.43 5.13
CA VAL A 220 -1.50 -2.73 6.22
C VAL A 220 -2.13 -1.45 6.76
N VAL A 221 -3.46 -1.42 6.86
CA VAL A 221 -4.17 -0.32 7.52
C VAL A 221 -4.18 -0.57 9.02
N THR A 222 -3.68 0.38 9.79
CA THR A 222 -3.60 0.23 11.25
C THR A 222 -3.65 1.54 12.01
N CYS A 223 -4.16 1.51 13.24
CA CYS A 223 -4.09 2.60 14.21
C CYS A 223 -3.20 2.29 15.42
N ASN A 224 -2.57 1.10 15.47
CA ASN A 224 -1.61 0.74 16.49
C ASN A 224 -0.50 -0.14 15.92
N VAL A 225 0.73 0.07 16.38
CA VAL A 225 1.89 -0.71 15.93
C VAL A 225 2.73 -1.18 17.09
N VAL A 226 3.38 -2.33 16.91
CA VAL A 226 4.38 -2.86 17.83
C VAL A 226 5.67 -3.13 17.07
N LEU A 227 6.74 -2.49 17.52
CA LEU A 227 8.10 -2.64 16.99
C LEU A 227 8.87 -3.55 17.95
N GLU A 228 9.12 -4.80 17.57
CA GLU A 228 9.75 -5.81 18.45
C GLU A 228 11.18 -6.14 17.98
N MET A 229 12.16 -5.93 18.86
CA MET A 229 13.53 -6.43 18.77
C MET A 229 13.58 -7.85 19.36
N ALA A 230 13.18 -8.83 18.56
CA ALA A 230 12.87 -10.19 19.01
C ALA A 230 14.11 -11.01 19.41
N GLU A 231 15.24 -10.81 18.73
CA GLU A 231 16.50 -11.49 19.05
C GLU A 231 17.66 -10.49 18.99
N PHE A 232 18.65 -10.70 19.85
CA PHE A 232 19.91 -9.95 19.85
C PHE A 232 21.07 -10.90 19.56
N TYR A 233 22.19 -10.38 19.05
CA TYR A 233 23.42 -11.15 18.96
C TYR A 233 24.05 -11.29 20.34
N ASP A 234 24.49 -12.51 20.66
CA ASP A 234 25.30 -12.76 21.86
C ASP A 234 26.62 -11.99 21.77
N THR A 235 26.96 -11.31 22.85
CA THR A 235 28.22 -10.57 22.99
C THR A 235 29.25 -11.29 23.84
N ASN A 236 29.11 -12.60 24.03
CA ASN A 236 30.12 -13.39 24.71
C ASN A 236 31.30 -13.74 23.78
N THR A 237 32.45 -13.15 24.13
CA THR A 237 33.80 -13.73 24.10
C THR A 237 34.36 -14.21 22.77
N ALA A 238 34.82 -13.25 21.96
CA ALA A 238 36.08 -13.46 21.24
C ALA A 238 37.24 -13.31 22.26
N GLY A 239 37.55 -14.40 22.97
CA GLY A 239 38.74 -14.54 23.83
C GLY A 239 38.49 -14.39 25.32
N ALA A 240 38.14 -15.48 26.01
CA ALA A 240 38.43 -15.64 27.43
C ALA A 240 38.45 -17.15 27.75
N ALA A 241 39.65 -17.73 27.78
CA ALA A 241 39.87 -19.03 28.41
C ALA A 241 39.87 -18.95 29.95
N ASP A 242 39.73 -17.74 30.53
CA ASP A 242 39.70 -17.52 31.98
C ASP A 242 38.84 -16.30 32.34
N ALA A 243 37.54 -16.47 32.65
CA ALA A 243 36.76 -15.43 33.33
C ALA A 243 35.58 -16.04 34.14
N PRO A 244 35.27 -15.51 35.33
CA PRO A 244 34.38 -16.14 36.31
C PRO A 244 32.90 -16.11 35.90
N GLU A 245 32.15 -17.14 36.28
CA GLU A 245 30.70 -17.24 36.07
C GLU A 245 29.95 -16.12 36.81
N PHE A 246 29.25 -15.27 36.06
CA PHE A 246 28.36 -14.25 36.62
C PHE A 246 26.94 -14.81 36.78
N VAL A 247 26.37 -14.70 37.97
CA VAL A 247 24.99 -15.13 38.26
C VAL A 247 24.02 -13.96 38.08
N HIS A 248 22.85 -14.21 37.49
CA HIS A 248 21.86 -13.17 37.19
C HIS A 248 20.81 -13.05 38.30
N CYS A 249 20.57 -11.83 38.78
CA CYS A 249 19.54 -11.57 39.79
C CYS A 249 18.14 -11.83 39.20
N PRO A 250 17.32 -12.73 39.79
CA PRO A 250 16.00 -13.07 39.25
C PRO A 250 14.97 -11.93 39.34
N ARG A 251 15.28 -10.84 40.05
CA ARG A 251 14.35 -9.70 40.23
C ARG A 251 14.53 -8.57 39.21
N CYS A 252 15.75 -8.37 38.71
CA CYS A 252 16.07 -7.27 37.80
C CYS A 252 16.93 -7.66 36.60
N SER A 253 17.30 -8.96 36.47
CA SER A 253 18.14 -9.50 35.39
C SER A 253 19.52 -8.85 35.28
N THR A 254 19.96 -8.08 36.27
CA THR A 254 21.32 -7.54 36.34
C THR A 254 22.29 -8.68 36.68
N SER A 255 23.34 -8.80 35.88
CA SER A 255 24.47 -9.71 36.10
C SER A 255 25.28 -9.26 37.32
N VAL A 256 25.46 -10.14 38.29
CA VAL A 256 26.22 -9.89 39.52
C VAL A 256 27.41 -10.84 39.55
N THR A 257 28.59 -10.34 39.93
CA THR A 257 29.70 -11.22 40.31
C THR A 257 29.30 -12.01 41.56
N PRO A 258 29.68 -13.30 41.68
CA PRO A 258 29.52 -14.03 42.94
C PRO A 258 30.24 -13.34 44.10
#